data_AF-A0A1G6ZQI0-F1
#
_entry.id   AF-A0A1G6ZQI0-F1
#
_cell.length_a   1.000
_cell.length_b   1.000
_cell.length_c   1.000
_cell.angle_alpha   90.00
_cell.angle_beta   90.00
_cell.angle_gamma   90.00
#
_symmetry.space_group_name_H-M   'P 1'
#
loop_
_entity.id
_entity.type
_entity.pdbx_description
1 polymer ?
#
loop_
_entity_poly.entity_id
_entity_poly.type
_entity_poly.pdbx_seq_one_letter_code
_entity_poly.pdbx_strand_id
1 'polypeptide(L)'
;MEKEMIKRRSLLKAAGLATGIIVTGGLPALASVNNVEDKKAKKLTLTVAHITDVHIREGDNAPERFKNCLKHIISKHKPDFFLNGGDSINDASYDNVTHDQVIQQWSIWDNCTALLDKYEVHSCIGNHDPWWKAPSETDEMYGKDYVVKRLKIPHRYYSFTKKNWHFIVLDGNNSNISLDQEQFTWLQAELEKIPASAPTLLMSHYPILGTTQVLVGGGHSDCKKLKDLFYKHHDKVRVCLSGHNHLSDHTSYNDVLYCCNGAMSGFWWGKGDAESAGPGYYLETPPGYAILKLYDDGTVENEYFPHSY
;
A
#
# COMPACT_ATOMS: atom_id res chain seq x y z
N MET A 1 31.13 11.76 -49.48
CA MET A 1 31.95 12.96 -49.68
C MET A 1 31.37 14.05 -48.80
N GLU A 2 32.13 14.48 -47.81
CA GLU A 2 31.93 15.63 -46.88
C GLU A 2 30.52 16.05 -46.42
N LYS A 3 30.25 15.89 -45.11
CA LYS A 3 30.21 17.03 -44.13
C LYS A 3 29.96 16.56 -42.68
N GLU A 4 30.85 17.02 -41.80
CA GLU A 4 30.73 17.51 -40.40
C GLU A 4 29.78 16.86 -39.36
N MET A 5 30.27 16.38 -38.19
CA MET A 5 30.64 17.11 -36.92
C MET A 5 29.42 17.14 -35.95
N ILE A 6 29.43 16.69 -34.69
CA ILE A 6 30.24 17.08 -33.51
C ILE A 6 30.04 16.00 -32.40
N LYS A 7 31.11 15.56 -31.73
CA LYS A 7 31.05 14.97 -30.37
C LYS A 7 32.11 15.65 -29.49
N ARG A 8 31.66 16.41 -28.49
CA ARG A 8 32.52 17.02 -27.46
C ARG A 8 32.83 15.99 -26.36
N ARG A 9 34.10 15.62 -26.23
CA ARG A 9 34.68 15.07 -24.98
C ARG A 9 36.09 15.61 -24.81
N SER A 10 36.46 15.69 -23.53
CA SER A 10 37.79 15.97 -22.97
C SER A 10 38.12 17.44 -22.74
N LEU A 11 38.13 17.81 -21.46
CA LEU A 11 39.03 18.79 -20.88
C LEU A 11 39.24 18.38 -19.42
N LEU A 12 40.47 17.99 -19.10
CA LEU A 12 41.20 18.34 -17.87
C LEU A 12 42.50 17.51 -17.84
N LYS A 13 43.56 18.09 -18.42
CA LYS A 13 44.95 17.81 -18.07
C LYS A 13 45.60 19.16 -17.81
N ALA A 14 45.93 19.45 -16.57
CA ALA A 14 46.92 20.46 -16.21
C ALA A 14 47.41 20.18 -14.78
N ALA A 15 48.52 19.46 -14.67
CA ALA A 15 49.37 19.49 -13.49
C ALA A 15 50.75 19.97 -13.98
N GLY A 16 50.99 21.27 -13.82
CA GLY A 16 52.29 21.90 -14.03
C GLY A 16 53.05 21.91 -12.71
N LEU A 17 54.29 21.41 -12.74
CA LEU A 17 55.28 21.59 -11.68
C LEU A 17 55.71 23.06 -11.61
N ALA A 18 55.65 23.66 -10.42
CA ALA A 18 56.45 24.83 -10.08
C ALA A 18 56.88 24.76 -8.60
N THR A 19 58.18 24.85 -8.43
CA THR A 19 58.96 24.80 -7.19
C THR A 19 58.82 26.07 -6.35
N GLY A 20 58.59 25.87 -5.04
CA GLY A 20 59.16 26.64 -3.93
C GLY A 20 58.76 28.11 -3.75
N ILE A 21 58.03 28.39 -2.67
CA ILE A 21 58.16 29.57 -1.78
C ILE A 21 57.57 29.16 -0.41
N ILE A 22 58.35 29.32 0.66
CA ILE A 22 57.89 29.23 2.05
C ILE A 22 57.25 30.58 2.39
N VAL A 23 55.95 30.59 2.73
CA VAL A 23 55.31 31.71 3.43
C VAL A 23 54.58 31.18 4.65
N THR A 24 55.06 31.65 5.80
CA THR A 24 54.45 31.59 7.12
C THR A 24 53.07 32.23 7.12
N GLY A 25 52.03 31.52 7.56
CA GLY A 25 50.71 32.10 7.80
C GLY A 25 49.69 31.03 8.13
N GLY A 26 49.21 31.02 9.38
CA GLY A 26 48.21 30.07 9.85
C GLY A 26 46.95 30.09 8.98
N LEU A 27 46.56 28.93 8.48
CA LEU A 27 45.25 28.71 7.88
C LEU A 27 44.18 28.92 8.96
N PRO A 28 43.13 29.71 8.72
CA PRO A 28 41.94 29.62 9.55
C PRO A 28 41.37 28.22 9.31
N ALA A 29 41.37 27.39 10.36
CA ALA A 29 40.57 26.19 10.37
C ALA A 29 39.11 26.62 10.16
N LEU A 30 38.59 26.39 8.96
CA LEU A 30 37.16 26.43 8.70
C LEU A 30 36.56 25.34 9.58
N ALA A 31 36.11 25.74 10.76
CA ALA A 31 35.30 24.91 11.63
C ALA A 31 34.04 24.56 10.82
N SER A 32 33.98 23.31 10.38
CA SER A 32 32.73 22.69 9.94
C SER A 32 31.79 22.75 11.13
N VAL A 33 30.87 23.72 11.11
CA VAL A 33 29.76 23.76 12.04
C VAL A 33 28.90 22.56 11.66
N ASN A 34 29.19 21.41 12.27
CA ASN A 34 28.27 20.30 12.26
C ASN A 34 27.06 20.80 13.06
N ASN A 35 26.08 21.37 12.35
CA ASN A 35 24.71 21.45 12.84
C ASN A 35 24.22 20.02 13.00
N VAL A 36 24.64 19.38 14.09
CA VAL A 36 23.90 18.27 14.67
C VAL A 36 22.68 18.94 15.29
N GLU A 37 21.69 19.22 14.46
CA GLU A 37 20.34 19.29 14.97
C GLU A 37 20.13 17.97 15.70
N ASP A 38 19.97 18.02 17.02
CA ASP A 38 19.53 16.91 17.84
C ASP A 38 18.17 16.46 17.30
N LYS A 39 18.18 15.61 16.26
CA LYS A 39 16.99 14.93 15.77
C LYS A 39 16.55 14.03 16.90
N LYS A 40 15.58 14.54 17.68
CA LYS A 40 14.89 13.79 18.71
C LYS A 40 14.60 12.40 18.17
N ALA A 41 15.06 11.37 18.88
CA ALA A 41 14.90 9.99 18.42
C ALA A 41 13.41 9.69 18.15
N LYS A 42 13.10 9.28 16.92
CA LYS A 42 11.73 8.92 16.51
C LYS A 42 11.18 7.83 17.43
N LYS A 43 9.97 8.01 17.96
CA LYS A 43 9.35 7.06 18.88
C LYS A 43 8.33 6.21 18.13
N LEU A 44 8.45 4.88 18.25
CA LEU A 44 7.47 3.97 17.68
C LEU A 44 6.10 4.18 18.34
N THR A 45 5.09 4.44 17.53
CA THR A 45 3.72 4.70 17.99
C THR A 45 2.80 3.52 17.71
N LEU A 46 2.82 2.96 16.50
CA LEU A 46 2.00 1.80 16.12
C LEU A 46 2.82 0.79 15.33
N THR A 47 2.54 -0.49 15.55
CA THR A 47 2.90 -1.58 14.64
C THR A 47 1.61 -2.08 14.00
N VAL A 48 1.51 -2.02 12.67
CA VAL A 48 0.27 -2.35 11.95
C VAL A 48 0.54 -3.46 10.96
N ALA A 49 -0.28 -4.50 10.96
CA ALA A 49 -0.21 -5.53 9.94
C ALA A 49 -1.09 -5.14 8.76
N HIS A 50 -0.53 -5.12 7.55
CA HIS A 50 -1.28 -4.92 6.31
C HIS A 50 -1.34 -6.24 5.54
N ILE A 51 -2.54 -6.81 5.48
CA ILE A 51 -2.89 -7.98 4.68
C ILE A 51 -3.72 -7.49 3.49
N THR A 52 -3.52 -8.04 2.31
CA THR A 52 -4.25 -7.64 1.10
C THR A 52 -4.25 -8.79 0.10
N ASP A 53 -5.24 -8.83 -0.80
CA ASP A 53 -5.31 -9.80 -1.89
C ASP A 53 -5.19 -11.22 -1.34
N VAL A 54 -5.99 -11.47 -0.31
CA VAL A 54 -6.07 -12.76 0.38
C VAL A 54 -6.76 -13.76 -0.54
N HIS A 55 -7.65 -13.33 -1.43
CA HIS A 55 -8.37 -14.17 -2.38
C HIS A 55 -8.84 -15.50 -1.78
N ILE A 56 -9.54 -15.41 -0.64
CA ILE A 56 -9.87 -16.63 0.11
C ILE A 56 -10.88 -17.49 -0.65
N ARG A 57 -10.60 -18.80 -0.75
CA ARG A 57 -11.50 -19.80 -1.34
C ARG A 57 -11.27 -21.18 -0.75
N GLU A 58 -12.12 -22.11 -1.15
CA GLU A 58 -11.85 -23.53 -1.02
C GLU A 58 -10.73 -23.96 -2.00
N GLY A 59 -9.96 -24.98 -1.64
CA GLY A 59 -8.86 -25.49 -2.44
C GLY A 59 -7.49 -24.96 -2.00
N ASP A 60 -6.42 -25.54 -2.55
CA ASP A 60 -5.01 -25.20 -2.30
C ASP A 60 -4.59 -25.13 -0.82
N ASN A 61 -5.40 -25.72 0.07
CA ASN A 61 -5.33 -25.55 1.51
C ASN A 61 -5.36 -24.07 1.96
N ALA A 62 -5.87 -23.15 1.12
CA ALA A 62 -5.82 -21.71 1.32
C ALA A 62 -6.34 -21.26 2.70
N PRO A 63 -7.46 -21.80 3.25
CA PRO A 63 -7.94 -21.41 4.58
C PRO A 63 -6.94 -21.70 5.69
N GLU A 64 -6.30 -22.87 5.71
CA GLU A 64 -5.33 -23.20 6.76
C GLU A 64 -4.03 -22.43 6.57
N ARG A 65 -3.60 -22.22 5.32
CA ARG A 65 -2.42 -21.40 4.98
C ARG A 65 -2.60 -19.97 5.46
N PHE A 66 -3.76 -19.35 5.17
CA PHE A 66 -4.10 -18.02 5.65
C PHE A 66 -4.14 -17.96 7.19
N LYS A 67 -4.78 -18.93 7.85
CA LYS A 67 -4.76 -19.00 9.33
C LYS A 67 -3.34 -19.08 9.90
N ASN A 68 -2.43 -19.80 9.23
CA ASN A 68 -1.03 -19.87 9.65
C ASN A 68 -0.30 -18.54 9.43
N CYS A 69 -0.57 -17.82 8.35
CA CYS A 69 -0.11 -16.43 8.17
C CYS A 69 -0.58 -15.54 9.34
N LEU A 70 -1.87 -15.58 9.69
CA LEU A 70 -2.42 -14.78 10.79
C LEU A 70 -1.78 -15.13 12.15
N LYS A 71 -1.65 -16.42 12.47
CA LYS A 71 -0.97 -16.89 13.70
C LYS A 71 0.50 -16.42 13.73
N HIS A 72 1.19 -16.47 12.59
CA HIS A 72 2.57 -15.99 12.48
C HIS A 72 2.65 -14.48 12.72
N ILE A 73 1.79 -13.68 12.07
CA ILE A 73 1.72 -12.22 12.25
C ILE A 73 1.52 -11.87 13.73
N ILE A 74 0.52 -12.50 14.37
CA ILE A 74 0.19 -12.27 15.78
C ILE A 74 1.36 -12.60 16.70
N SER A 75 1.96 -13.79 16.53
CA SER A 75 3.01 -14.28 17.43
C SER A 75 4.34 -13.53 17.25
N LYS A 76 4.71 -13.24 15.99
CA LYS A 76 6.01 -12.66 15.64
C LYS A 76 6.01 -11.14 15.74
N HIS A 77 5.02 -10.48 15.13
CA HIS A 77 5.03 -9.03 14.95
C HIS A 77 4.19 -8.30 15.99
N LYS A 78 3.21 -8.98 16.62
CA LYS A 78 2.35 -8.43 17.68
C LYS A 78 1.76 -7.06 17.30
N PRO A 79 1.04 -6.97 16.18
CA PRO A 79 0.50 -5.69 15.71
C PRO A 79 -0.51 -5.11 16.70
N ASP A 80 -0.64 -3.78 16.73
CA ASP A 80 -1.71 -3.07 17.46
C ASP A 80 -3.08 -3.38 16.82
N PHE A 81 -3.15 -3.47 15.48
CA PHE A 81 -4.36 -3.78 14.71
C PHE A 81 -4.02 -4.21 13.27
N PHE A 82 -5.03 -4.61 12.50
CA PHE A 82 -4.89 -5.04 11.11
C PHE A 82 -5.54 -4.05 10.13
N LEU A 83 -4.88 -3.84 9.01
CA LEU A 83 -5.42 -3.25 7.80
C LEU A 83 -5.61 -4.36 6.77
N ASN A 84 -6.80 -4.45 6.20
CA ASN A 84 -7.13 -5.34 5.09
C ASN A 84 -7.29 -4.50 3.81
N GLY A 85 -6.40 -4.69 2.84
CA GLY A 85 -6.30 -3.88 1.62
C GLY A 85 -7.33 -4.20 0.53
N GLY A 86 -8.27 -5.13 0.77
CA GLY A 86 -9.27 -5.56 -0.21
C GLY A 86 -8.93 -6.91 -0.84
N ASP A 87 -9.86 -7.40 -1.67
CA ASP A 87 -9.81 -8.74 -2.26
C ASP A 87 -9.68 -9.82 -1.18
N SER A 88 -10.61 -9.70 -0.24
CA SER A 88 -10.74 -10.54 0.95
C SER A 88 -11.18 -11.94 0.54
N ILE A 89 -12.15 -12.00 -0.37
CA ILE A 89 -12.60 -13.23 -1.02
C ILE A 89 -11.96 -13.41 -2.39
N ASN A 90 -11.98 -14.64 -2.90
CA ASN A 90 -11.35 -14.98 -4.18
C ASN A 90 -11.93 -14.17 -5.34
N ASP A 91 -13.20 -14.39 -5.68
CA ASP A 91 -13.84 -13.64 -6.75
C ASP A 91 -15.37 -13.76 -6.65
N ALA A 92 -16.04 -12.61 -6.51
CA ALA A 92 -17.48 -12.45 -6.70
C ALA A 92 -17.83 -11.58 -7.91
N SER A 93 -16.84 -11.04 -8.60
CA SER A 93 -17.00 -10.08 -9.69
C SER A 93 -17.38 -10.73 -11.04
N TYR A 94 -17.04 -12.01 -11.25
CA TYR A 94 -17.27 -12.68 -12.53
C TYR A 94 -18.74 -12.99 -12.86
N ASP A 95 -19.01 -13.02 -14.17
CA ASP A 95 -20.35 -13.16 -14.74
C ASP A 95 -21.09 -14.45 -14.34
N ASN A 96 -20.34 -15.51 -14.01
CA ASN A 96 -20.87 -16.83 -13.69
C ASN A 96 -20.85 -17.15 -12.19
N VAL A 97 -20.49 -16.21 -11.32
CA VAL A 97 -20.49 -16.44 -9.87
C VAL A 97 -21.93 -16.54 -9.37
N THR A 98 -22.20 -17.64 -8.67
CA THR A 98 -23.50 -17.92 -8.07
C THR A 98 -23.59 -17.40 -6.63
N HIS A 99 -24.83 -17.18 -6.17
CA HIS A 99 -25.14 -16.82 -4.79
C HIS A 99 -24.41 -17.70 -3.75
N ASP A 100 -24.47 -19.03 -3.92
CA ASP A 100 -23.89 -19.96 -2.96
C ASP A 100 -22.36 -19.89 -2.91
N GLN A 101 -21.71 -19.61 -4.05
CA GLN A 101 -20.27 -19.38 -4.08
C GLN A 101 -19.87 -18.09 -3.34
N VAL A 102 -20.67 -17.02 -3.45
CA VAL A 102 -20.43 -15.78 -2.70
C VAL A 102 -20.55 -16.04 -1.19
N ILE A 103 -21.62 -16.71 -0.76
CA ILE A 103 -21.81 -17.10 0.65
C ILE A 103 -20.66 -17.98 1.14
N GLN A 104 -20.25 -18.98 0.35
CA GLN A 104 -19.19 -19.90 0.72
C GLN A 104 -17.87 -19.16 0.97
N GLN A 105 -17.44 -18.31 0.03
CA GLN A 105 -16.19 -17.57 0.16
C GLN A 105 -16.19 -16.65 1.39
N TRP A 106 -17.29 -15.93 1.59
CA TRP A 106 -17.47 -15.07 2.75
C TRP A 106 -17.54 -15.85 4.08
N SER A 107 -18.09 -17.06 4.08
CA SER A 107 -18.08 -17.95 5.25
C SER A 107 -16.66 -18.42 5.60
N ILE A 108 -15.84 -18.72 4.58
CA ILE A 108 -14.43 -19.06 4.78
C ILE A 108 -13.67 -17.86 5.34
N TRP A 109 -13.90 -16.65 4.79
CA TRP A 109 -13.32 -15.42 5.30
C TRP A 109 -13.64 -15.23 6.79
N ASP A 110 -14.90 -15.31 7.18
CA ASP A 110 -15.33 -15.17 8.58
C ASP A 110 -14.66 -16.20 9.49
N ASN A 111 -14.60 -17.46 9.04
CA ASN A 111 -13.98 -18.54 9.81
C ASN A 111 -12.47 -18.32 10.03
N CYS A 112 -11.75 -17.86 9.00
CA CYS A 112 -10.33 -17.56 9.11
C CYS A 112 -10.07 -16.35 10.00
N THR A 113 -10.86 -15.28 9.81
CA THR A 113 -10.69 -14.01 10.52
C THR A 113 -11.22 -14.01 11.95
N ALA A 114 -11.95 -15.04 12.39
CA ALA A 114 -12.26 -15.26 13.81
C ALA A 114 -11.00 -15.35 14.69
N LEU A 115 -9.83 -15.71 14.12
CA LEU A 115 -8.54 -15.62 14.83
C LEU A 115 -8.17 -14.18 15.23
N LEU A 116 -8.78 -13.18 14.59
CA LEU A 116 -8.58 -11.76 14.80
C LEU A 116 -9.63 -11.12 15.72
N ASP A 117 -10.52 -11.88 16.36
CA ASP A 117 -11.60 -11.34 17.21
C ASP A 117 -11.13 -10.40 18.34
N LYS A 118 -9.85 -10.46 18.72
CA LYS A 118 -9.22 -9.57 19.72
C LYS A 118 -8.60 -8.30 19.13
N TYR A 119 -8.63 -8.15 17.81
CA TYR A 119 -8.00 -7.07 17.07
C TYR A 119 -9.06 -6.26 16.32
N GLU A 120 -8.80 -4.98 16.15
CA GLU A 120 -9.51 -4.19 15.15
C GLU A 120 -8.99 -4.59 13.76
N VAL A 121 -9.91 -4.75 12.82
CA VAL A 121 -9.61 -4.98 11.40
C VAL A 121 -10.31 -3.90 10.60
N HIS A 122 -9.54 -2.98 10.03
CA HIS A 122 -10.06 -1.96 9.13
C HIS A 122 -9.82 -2.40 7.69
N SER A 123 -10.91 -2.48 6.91
CA SER A 123 -10.85 -3.02 5.55
C SER A 123 -11.17 -1.98 4.49
N CYS A 124 -10.50 -2.10 3.34
CA CYS A 124 -10.89 -1.54 2.05
C CYS A 124 -11.69 -2.59 1.26
N ILE A 125 -12.46 -2.15 0.28
CA ILE A 125 -13.16 -3.03 -0.66
C ILE A 125 -12.25 -3.26 -1.87
N GLY A 126 -11.90 -4.51 -2.16
CA GLY A 126 -11.25 -4.86 -3.41
C GLY A 126 -12.25 -5.12 -4.54
N ASN A 127 -11.77 -5.24 -5.76
CA ASN A 127 -12.64 -5.38 -6.92
C ASN A 127 -13.25 -6.76 -7.09
N HIS A 128 -12.66 -7.76 -6.46
CA HIS A 128 -13.16 -9.13 -6.44
C HIS A 128 -14.17 -9.37 -5.30
N ASP A 129 -14.33 -8.43 -4.37
CA ASP A 129 -15.26 -8.58 -3.23
C ASP A 129 -16.76 -8.41 -3.60
N PRO A 130 -17.18 -7.42 -4.43
CA PRO A 130 -18.59 -7.18 -4.72
C PRO A 130 -19.18 -8.16 -5.75
N TRP A 131 -20.42 -8.61 -5.50
CA TRP A 131 -21.16 -9.43 -6.46
C TRP A 131 -22.07 -8.58 -7.34
N TRP A 132 -21.68 -8.39 -8.60
CA TRP A 132 -22.43 -7.56 -9.56
C TRP A 132 -23.46 -8.35 -10.38
N LYS A 133 -23.52 -9.67 -10.22
CA LYS A 133 -24.47 -10.55 -10.93
C LYS A 133 -25.56 -11.12 -10.05
N ALA A 134 -25.86 -10.45 -8.95
CA ALA A 134 -27.06 -10.75 -8.19
C ALA A 134 -28.31 -10.67 -9.11
N PRO A 135 -29.40 -11.40 -8.80
CA PRO A 135 -30.60 -11.43 -9.63
C PRO A 135 -31.19 -10.06 -9.97
N SER A 136 -30.97 -9.05 -9.12
CA SER A 136 -31.27 -7.64 -9.38
C SER A 136 -30.34 -6.70 -8.61
N GLU A 137 -30.29 -5.42 -8.99
CA GLU A 137 -29.53 -4.39 -8.27
C GLU A 137 -30.11 -4.06 -6.88
N THR A 138 -31.32 -4.53 -6.60
CA THR A 138 -32.00 -4.36 -5.29
C THR A 138 -31.81 -5.56 -4.37
N ASP A 139 -31.10 -6.60 -4.83
CA ASP A 139 -30.75 -7.75 -4.02
C ASP A 139 -29.84 -7.30 -2.86
N GLU A 140 -30.03 -7.85 -1.66
CA GLU A 140 -29.23 -7.47 -0.49
C GLU A 140 -27.73 -7.74 -0.70
N MET A 141 -27.38 -8.72 -1.52
CA MET A 141 -26.00 -9.10 -1.82
C MET A 141 -25.39 -8.33 -2.99
N TYR A 142 -26.17 -7.48 -3.67
CA TYR A 142 -25.68 -6.75 -4.83
C TYR A 142 -24.64 -5.69 -4.44
N GLY A 143 -23.49 -5.76 -5.08
CA GLY A 143 -22.49 -4.69 -5.05
C GLY A 143 -21.87 -4.43 -3.68
N LYS A 144 -21.53 -3.17 -3.45
CA LYS A 144 -20.60 -2.74 -2.38
C LYS A 144 -21.20 -2.78 -1.00
N ASP A 145 -22.50 -2.50 -0.85
CA ASP A 145 -23.15 -2.41 0.46
C ASP A 145 -23.14 -3.75 1.18
N TYR A 146 -23.25 -4.85 0.43
CA TYR A 146 -23.07 -6.18 0.98
C TYR A 146 -21.65 -6.39 1.51
N VAL A 147 -20.63 -5.99 0.73
CA VAL A 147 -19.23 -6.08 1.15
C VAL A 147 -18.96 -5.25 2.41
N VAL A 148 -19.51 -4.03 2.49
CA VAL A 148 -19.43 -3.17 3.70
C VAL A 148 -19.97 -3.90 4.93
N LYS A 149 -21.14 -4.55 4.82
CA LYS A 149 -21.72 -5.36 5.90
C LYS A 149 -20.82 -6.55 6.27
N ARG A 150 -20.32 -7.29 5.27
CA ARG A 150 -19.46 -8.47 5.47
C ARG A 150 -18.14 -8.14 6.15
N LEU A 151 -17.51 -7.04 5.73
CA LEU A 151 -16.27 -6.55 6.33
C LEU A 151 -16.47 -5.82 7.66
N LYS A 152 -17.73 -5.58 8.07
CA LYS A 152 -18.10 -4.87 9.31
C LYS A 152 -17.47 -3.47 9.40
N ILE A 153 -17.32 -2.81 8.25
CA ILE A 153 -16.80 -1.44 8.15
C ILE A 153 -17.96 -0.44 8.14
N PRO A 154 -17.77 0.81 8.61
CA PRO A 154 -18.87 1.75 8.78
C PRO A 154 -19.42 2.27 7.44
N HIS A 155 -18.60 2.28 6.40
CA HIS A 155 -18.92 2.80 5.08
C HIS A 155 -17.86 2.34 4.06
N ARG A 156 -18.14 2.43 2.74
CA ARG A 156 -17.18 2.04 1.67
C ARG A 156 -15.91 2.89 1.65
N TYR A 157 -16.01 4.12 2.12
CA TYR A 157 -14.90 5.01 2.44
C TYR A 157 -15.15 5.64 3.79
N TYR A 158 -14.11 5.77 4.61
CA TYR A 158 -14.23 6.25 5.98
C TYR A 158 -12.86 6.65 6.53
N SER A 159 -12.86 7.33 7.67
CA SER A 159 -11.65 7.69 8.39
C SER A 159 -11.72 7.22 9.84
N PHE A 160 -10.56 7.05 10.46
CA PHE A 160 -10.44 6.81 11.89
C PHE A 160 -9.09 7.33 12.40
N THR A 161 -8.96 7.42 13.73
CA THR A 161 -7.74 7.91 14.39
C THR A 161 -7.29 6.88 15.42
N LYS A 162 -6.00 6.56 15.42
CA LYS A 162 -5.38 5.71 16.45
C LYS A 162 -4.11 6.41 16.94
N LYS A 163 -4.05 6.70 18.24
CA LYS A 163 -2.98 7.51 18.84
C LYS A 163 -2.88 8.86 18.10
N ASN A 164 -1.74 9.24 17.53
CA ASN A 164 -1.57 10.49 16.78
C ASN A 164 -1.71 10.33 15.25
N TRP A 165 -1.98 9.13 14.75
CA TRP A 165 -2.12 8.85 13.33
C TRP A 165 -3.58 8.89 12.89
N HIS A 166 -3.82 9.52 11.73
CA HIS A 166 -5.09 9.44 11.01
C HIS A 166 -5.01 8.43 9.89
N PHE A 167 -6.10 7.71 9.69
CA PHE A 167 -6.24 6.68 8.68
C PHE A 167 -7.45 7.02 7.82
N ILE A 168 -7.28 6.98 6.51
CA ILE A 168 -8.35 7.21 5.53
C ILE A 168 -8.41 5.99 4.62
N VAL A 169 -9.58 5.36 4.55
CA VAL A 169 -9.84 4.24 3.65
C VAL A 169 -10.71 4.73 2.50
N LEU A 170 -10.31 4.42 1.28
CA LEU A 170 -10.94 4.83 0.03
C LEU A 170 -11.52 3.63 -0.71
N ASP A 171 -12.53 3.88 -1.53
CA ASP A 171 -13.14 2.93 -2.45
C ASP A 171 -12.90 3.37 -3.91
N GLY A 172 -12.00 2.67 -4.60
CA GLY A 172 -11.69 2.90 -6.01
C GLY A 172 -12.59 2.16 -7.00
N ASN A 173 -13.57 1.36 -6.55
CA ASN A 173 -14.41 0.51 -7.40
C ASN A 173 -15.50 1.29 -8.16
N ASN A 174 -15.11 2.39 -8.79
CA ASN A 174 -15.98 3.23 -9.62
C ASN A 174 -15.48 3.21 -11.07
N SER A 175 -16.21 3.87 -11.96
CA SER A 175 -15.84 3.97 -13.37
C SER A 175 -14.39 4.42 -13.54
N ASN A 176 -13.65 3.70 -14.39
CA ASN A 176 -12.22 3.91 -14.67
C ASN A 176 -11.28 3.80 -13.47
N ILE A 177 -11.65 3.10 -12.39
CA ILE A 177 -10.82 3.00 -11.17
C ILE A 177 -10.56 4.42 -10.62
N SER A 178 -11.56 5.01 -9.99
CA SER A 178 -11.49 6.40 -9.54
C SER A 178 -12.31 6.65 -8.29
N LEU A 179 -12.13 7.82 -7.67
CA LEU A 179 -13.10 8.30 -6.69
C LEU A 179 -14.25 9.00 -7.42
N ASP A 180 -15.48 8.60 -7.12
CA ASP A 180 -16.64 9.41 -7.51
C ASP A 180 -16.62 10.80 -6.86
N GLN A 181 -17.48 11.69 -7.34
CA GLN A 181 -17.49 13.08 -6.91
C GLN A 181 -17.82 13.25 -5.42
N GLU A 182 -18.72 12.43 -4.88
CA GLU A 182 -19.11 12.48 -3.47
C GLU A 182 -17.90 12.14 -2.58
N GLN A 183 -17.24 11.02 -2.87
CA GLN A 183 -16.08 10.56 -2.13
C GLN A 183 -14.90 11.53 -2.26
N PHE A 184 -14.65 12.07 -3.46
CA PHE A 184 -13.56 13.04 -3.63
C PHE A 184 -13.81 14.32 -2.82
N THR A 185 -15.04 14.84 -2.83
CA THR A 185 -15.41 16.00 -2.02
C THR A 185 -15.30 15.71 -0.52
N TRP A 186 -15.73 14.52 -0.08
CA TRP A 186 -15.55 14.06 1.30
C TRP A 186 -14.06 14.00 1.69
N LEU A 187 -13.20 13.42 0.84
CA LEU A 187 -11.77 13.31 1.09
C LEU A 187 -11.09 14.68 1.27
N GLN A 188 -11.44 15.66 0.44
CA GLN A 188 -10.95 17.03 0.59
C GLN A 188 -11.33 17.60 1.95
N ALA A 189 -12.62 17.52 2.31
CA ALA A 189 -13.10 18.02 3.60
C ALA A 189 -12.47 17.28 4.79
N GLU A 190 -12.18 15.99 4.65
CA GLU A 190 -11.56 15.20 5.70
C GLU A 190 -10.09 15.60 5.94
N LEU A 191 -9.31 15.79 4.86
CA LEU A 191 -7.92 16.26 4.95
C LEU A 191 -7.78 17.69 5.49
N GLU A 192 -8.80 18.54 5.26
CA GLU A 192 -8.86 19.88 5.84
C GLU A 192 -9.08 19.87 7.37
N LYS A 193 -9.83 18.89 7.89
CA LYS A 193 -10.08 18.76 9.34
C LYS A 193 -8.86 18.25 10.11
N ILE A 194 -8.00 17.47 9.46
CA ILE A 194 -6.84 16.85 10.11
C ILE A 194 -5.78 17.93 10.42
N PRO A 195 -5.29 18.04 11.67
CA PRO A 195 -4.22 18.99 12.01
C PRO A 195 -2.95 18.74 11.19
N ALA A 196 -2.22 19.80 10.84
CA ALA A 196 -0.99 19.73 10.06
C ALA A 196 0.08 18.78 10.62
N SER A 197 0.14 18.65 11.95
CA SER A 197 1.11 17.80 12.65
C SER A 197 0.68 16.35 12.82
N ALA A 198 -0.51 15.97 12.36
CA ALA A 198 -1.07 14.65 12.58
C ALA A 198 -0.87 13.77 11.34
N PRO A 199 0.13 12.85 11.35
CA PRO A 199 0.48 12.07 10.17
C PRO A 199 -0.68 11.20 9.71
N THR A 200 -0.87 11.13 8.40
CA THR A 200 -2.01 10.51 7.74
C THR A 200 -1.57 9.40 6.81
N LEU A 201 -2.17 8.22 6.99
CA LEU A 201 -2.09 7.08 6.10
C LEU A 201 -3.38 6.99 5.29
N LEU A 202 -3.25 6.80 3.98
CA LEU A 202 -4.36 6.45 3.11
C LEU A 202 -4.26 4.99 2.68
N MET A 203 -5.39 4.32 2.53
CA MET A 203 -5.47 2.97 2.00
C MET A 203 -6.55 2.91 0.92
N SER A 204 -6.16 2.48 -0.27
CA SER A 204 -7.07 2.16 -1.37
C SER A 204 -6.62 0.83 -1.94
N HIS A 205 -7.55 -0.06 -2.29
CA HIS A 205 -7.19 -1.35 -2.87
C HIS A 205 -6.34 -1.16 -4.14
N TYR A 206 -6.80 -0.30 -5.04
CA TYR A 206 -6.06 0.09 -6.23
C TYR A 206 -4.90 1.06 -5.90
N PRO A 207 -3.70 0.84 -6.46
CA PRO A 207 -2.61 1.78 -6.30
C PRO A 207 -2.94 3.18 -6.83
N ILE A 208 -2.64 4.21 -6.04
CA ILE A 208 -2.79 5.61 -6.47
C ILE A 208 -1.61 6.01 -7.35
N LEU A 209 -0.40 5.62 -6.96
CA LEU A 209 0.84 5.77 -7.73
C LEU A 209 1.73 4.56 -7.39
N GLY A 210 2.64 4.21 -8.30
CA GLY A 210 3.60 3.13 -8.11
C GLY A 210 4.23 2.70 -9.42
N THR A 211 5.15 1.75 -9.36
CA THR A 211 5.69 1.10 -10.57
C THR A 211 4.75 0.02 -11.08
N THR A 212 4.09 -0.69 -10.17
CA THR A 212 3.25 -1.85 -10.45
C THR A 212 2.04 -1.50 -11.33
N GLN A 213 1.49 -0.29 -11.19
CA GLN A 213 0.40 0.20 -12.04
C GLN A 213 0.76 0.23 -13.53
N VAL A 214 2.05 0.44 -13.85
CA VAL A 214 2.54 0.50 -15.22
C VAL A 214 2.78 -0.91 -15.77
N LEU A 215 3.08 -1.87 -14.89
CA LEU A 215 3.49 -3.21 -15.28
C LEU A 215 2.30 -4.15 -15.53
N VAL A 216 1.33 -4.21 -14.61
CA VAL A 216 0.39 -5.37 -14.58
C VAL A 216 -1.09 -5.07 -14.34
N GLY A 217 -1.46 -4.14 -13.47
CA GLY A 217 -2.88 -4.03 -13.03
C GLY A 217 -3.43 -2.62 -12.99
N GLY A 218 -2.72 -1.63 -13.53
CA GLY A 218 -3.21 -0.26 -13.53
C GLY A 218 -3.36 0.30 -12.11
N GLY A 219 -4.20 1.31 -11.99
CA GLY A 219 -4.42 2.03 -10.75
C GLY A 219 -5.41 3.14 -10.96
N HIS A 220 -5.47 4.05 -9.99
CA HIS A 220 -6.39 5.19 -10.05
C HIS A 220 -6.20 6.02 -11.33
N SER A 221 -7.22 6.11 -12.19
CA SER A 221 -7.18 6.99 -13.36
C SER A 221 -7.15 8.47 -12.98
N ASP A 222 -7.66 8.80 -11.79
CA ASP A 222 -7.61 10.12 -11.17
C ASP A 222 -6.35 10.37 -10.32
N CYS A 223 -5.32 9.54 -10.47
CA CYS A 223 -4.06 9.64 -9.71
C CYS A 223 -3.45 11.05 -9.72
N LYS A 224 -3.51 11.78 -10.83
CA LYS A 224 -3.02 13.17 -10.92
C LYS A 224 -3.77 14.09 -9.97
N LYS A 225 -5.10 13.97 -9.92
CA LYS A 225 -5.99 14.76 -9.06
C LYS A 225 -5.75 14.45 -7.58
N LEU A 226 -5.58 13.16 -7.25
CA LEU A 226 -5.25 12.71 -5.90
C LEU A 226 -3.87 13.19 -5.46
N LYS A 227 -2.85 13.03 -6.31
CA LYS A 227 -1.50 13.55 -6.10
C LYS A 227 -1.48 15.06 -5.89
N ASP A 228 -2.25 15.83 -6.66
CA ASP A 228 -2.38 17.28 -6.48
C ASP A 228 -3.02 17.63 -5.13
N LEU A 229 -4.02 16.88 -4.69
CA LEU A 229 -4.64 17.04 -3.37
C LEU A 229 -3.64 16.69 -2.25
N PHE A 230 -2.93 15.57 -2.36
CA PHE A 230 -1.95 15.16 -1.35
C PHE A 230 -0.77 16.13 -1.26
N TYR A 231 -0.35 16.74 -2.37
CA TYR A 231 0.67 17.79 -2.34
C TYR A 231 0.20 19.04 -1.57
N LYS A 232 -1.08 19.41 -1.65
CA LYS A 232 -1.64 20.50 -0.80
C LYS A 232 -1.63 20.16 0.68
N HIS A 233 -1.62 18.88 1.02
CA HIS A 233 -1.60 18.34 2.39
C HIS A 233 -0.30 17.55 2.67
N HIS A 234 0.82 17.92 2.03
CA HIS A 234 2.12 17.26 2.21
C HIS A 234 2.69 17.44 3.62
N ASP A 235 2.13 18.35 4.41
CA ASP A 235 2.41 18.54 5.82
C ASP A 235 1.96 17.33 6.66
N LYS A 236 0.94 16.59 6.22
CA LYS A 236 0.33 15.49 6.99
C LYS A 236 0.23 14.16 6.24
N VAL A 237 0.04 14.15 4.93
CA VAL A 237 -0.03 12.90 4.15
C VAL A 237 1.37 12.29 4.08
N ARG A 238 1.51 11.04 4.54
CA ARG A 238 2.82 10.37 4.68
C ARG A 238 2.92 9.10 3.85
N VAL A 239 1.85 8.33 3.79
CA VAL A 239 1.88 7.02 3.11
C VAL A 239 0.53 6.65 2.52
N CYS A 240 0.55 6.02 1.36
CA CYS A 240 -0.60 5.40 0.69
C CYS A 240 -0.33 3.90 0.54
N LEU A 241 -1.24 3.06 1.02
CA LEU A 241 -1.18 1.60 0.88
C LEU A 241 -2.17 1.11 -0.17
N SER A 242 -1.76 0.04 -0.85
CA SER A 242 -2.55 -0.65 -1.87
C SER A 242 -2.18 -2.13 -2.01
N GLY A 243 -3.01 -2.83 -2.74
CA GLY A 243 -2.86 -4.20 -3.20
C GLY A 243 -3.12 -4.25 -4.71
N HIS A 244 -4.04 -5.11 -5.16
CA HIS A 244 -4.57 -5.23 -6.53
C HIS A 244 -3.58 -5.78 -7.56
N ASN A 245 -2.36 -5.26 -7.60
CA ASN A 245 -1.37 -5.64 -8.61
C ASN A 245 -0.58 -6.90 -8.23
N HIS A 246 -0.78 -7.44 -7.02
CA HIS A 246 -0.09 -8.61 -6.45
C HIS A 246 1.45 -8.51 -6.37
N LEU A 247 2.04 -7.39 -6.82
CA LEU A 247 3.46 -7.10 -6.77
C LEU A 247 3.80 -6.21 -5.58
N SER A 248 5.02 -6.36 -5.05
CA SER A 248 5.52 -5.46 -4.01
C SER A 248 6.34 -4.33 -4.63
N ASP A 249 5.94 -3.08 -4.40
CA ASP A 249 6.76 -1.91 -4.73
C ASP A 249 6.62 -0.79 -3.72
N HIS A 250 7.68 0.01 -3.60
CA HIS A 250 7.70 1.24 -2.82
C HIS A 250 8.18 2.39 -3.71
N THR A 251 7.32 3.38 -3.88
CA THR A 251 7.61 4.58 -4.66
C THR A 251 7.50 5.80 -3.75
N SER A 252 8.54 6.63 -3.67
CA SER A 252 8.47 7.91 -2.97
C SER A 252 8.32 9.06 -3.96
N TYR A 253 7.31 9.91 -3.74
CA TYR A 253 7.06 11.08 -4.58
C TYR A 253 6.39 12.19 -3.78
N ASN A 254 6.92 13.41 -3.84
CA ASN A 254 6.45 14.57 -3.07
C ASN A 254 6.34 14.29 -1.56
N ASP A 255 7.34 13.62 -0.99
CA ASP A 255 7.40 13.24 0.43
C ASP A 255 6.25 12.33 0.91
N VAL A 256 5.54 11.70 -0.04
CA VAL A 256 4.56 10.65 0.21
C VAL A 256 5.12 9.31 -0.27
N LEU A 257 5.06 8.31 0.60
CA LEU A 257 5.41 6.94 0.27
C LEU A 257 4.18 6.21 -0.28
N TYR A 258 4.28 5.63 -1.47
CA TYR A 258 3.25 4.79 -2.07
C TYR A 258 3.73 3.34 -2.04
N CYS A 259 2.90 2.45 -1.49
CA CYS A 259 3.24 1.04 -1.32
C CYS A 259 2.15 0.15 -1.92
N CYS A 260 2.51 -0.62 -2.95
CA CYS A 260 1.78 -1.83 -3.29
C CYS A 260 2.38 -2.98 -2.49
N ASN A 261 1.59 -3.61 -1.64
CA ASN A 261 2.08 -4.55 -0.63
C ASN A 261 1.87 -6.02 -1.05
N GLY A 262 2.11 -6.32 -2.33
CA GLY A 262 2.02 -7.67 -2.87
C GLY A 262 0.63 -8.28 -2.71
N ALA A 263 0.58 -9.61 -2.66
CA ALA A 263 -0.62 -10.36 -2.31
C ALA A 263 -0.30 -11.42 -1.26
N MET A 264 -1.18 -11.60 -0.28
CA MET A 264 -1.06 -12.72 0.66
C MET A 264 -1.24 -14.06 -0.04
N SER A 265 -2.12 -14.11 -1.02
CA SER A 265 -2.30 -15.31 -1.83
C SER A 265 -1.15 -15.52 -2.84
N GLY A 266 -0.32 -14.50 -3.12
CA GLY A 266 0.63 -14.51 -4.23
C GLY A 266 -0.08 -14.73 -5.55
N PHE A 267 0.20 -15.85 -6.22
CA PHE A 267 -0.57 -16.31 -7.38
C PHE A 267 -1.88 -16.98 -6.97
N TRP A 268 -2.73 -16.26 -6.24
CA TRP A 268 -4.06 -16.74 -5.86
C TRP A 268 -4.01 -18.10 -5.14
N TRP A 269 -3.04 -18.33 -4.25
CA TRP A 269 -2.72 -19.59 -3.57
C TRP A 269 -2.23 -20.73 -4.48
N GLY A 270 -2.25 -20.55 -5.80
CA GLY A 270 -1.79 -21.52 -6.78
C GLY A 270 -0.27 -21.62 -6.85
N LYS A 271 0.21 -22.42 -7.81
CA LYS A 271 1.65 -22.68 -8.00
C LYS A 271 2.39 -21.58 -8.78
N GLY A 272 1.68 -20.61 -9.36
CA GLY A 272 2.24 -19.72 -10.36
C GLY A 272 2.11 -20.26 -11.79
N ASP A 273 2.63 -19.49 -12.73
CA ASP A 273 2.64 -19.74 -14.17
C ASP A 273 4.07 -19.66 -14.75
N ALA A 274 4.19 -19.49 -16.08
CA ALA A 274 5.48 -19.44 -16.76
C ALA A 274 6.29 -18.15 -16.49
N GLU A 275 5.64 -17.08 -16.00
CA GLU A 275 6.29 -15.81 -15.67
C GLU A 275 6.67 -15.73 -14.18
N SER A 276 6.17 -16.66 -13.38
CA SER A 276 6.42 -16.72 -11.94
C SER A 276 7.86 -17.14 -11.65
N ALA A 277 8.60 -16.30 -10.91
CA ALA A 277 10.00 -16.56 -10.54
C ALA A 277 10.17 -17.72 -9.53
N GLY A 278 9.08 -18.15 -8.89
CA GLY A 278 9.05 -19.27 -7.96
C GLY A 278 7.63 -19.76 -7.67
N PRO A 279 7.48 -20.91 -6.98
CA PRO A 279 6.17 -21.46 -6.65
C PRO A 279 5.30 -20.48 -5.85
N GLY A 280 4.12 -20.15 -6.39
CA GLY A 280 3.14 -19.25 -5.80
C GLY A 280 3.46 -17.77 -5.92
N TYR A 281 4.53 -17.41 -6.61
CA TYR A 281 4.89 -16.01 -6.86
C TYR A 281 3.96 -15.43 -7.92
N TYR A 282 3.68 -14.13 -7.82
CA TYR A 282 3.19 -13.36 -8.94
C TYR A 282 4.36 -12.58 -9.54
N LEU A 283 4.79 -12.96 -10.75
CA LEU A 283 6.09 -12.58 -11.32
C LEU A 283 7.22 -12.82 -10.31
N GLU A 284 7.96 -11.79 -9.91
CA GLU A 284 9.05 -11.88 -8.93
C GLU A 284 8.60 -11.72 -7.46
N THR A 285 7.33 -11.39 -7.19
CA THR A 285 6.86 -11.16 -5.82
C THR A 285 6.32 -12.46 -5.20
N PRO A 286 6.94 -12.99 -4.12
CA PRO A 286 6.39 -14.14 -3.38
C PRO A 286 5.08 -13.80 -2.68
N PRO A 287 4.27 -14.79 -2.28
CA PRO A 287 3.14 -14.56 -1.38
C PRO A 287 3.64 -14.02 -0.03
N GLY A 288 2.93 -13.07 0.56
CA GLY A 288 3.42 -12.34 1.73
C GLY A 288 2.48 -11.27 2.26
N TYR A 289 2.93 -10.59 3.31
CA TYR A 289 2.19 -9.49 3.95
C TYR A 289 3.16 -8.36 4.31
N ALA A 290 2.64 -7.17 4.61
CA ALA A 290 3.48 -6.06 5.06
C ALA A 290 3.27 -5.76 6.55
N ILE A 291 4.33 -5.34 7.23
CA ILE A 291 4.26 -4.78 8.58
C ILE A 291 4.73 -3.34 8.51
N LEU A 292 3.87 -2.45 9.01
CA LEU A 292 4.18 -1.05 9.17
C LEU A 292 4.64 -0.77 10.59
N LYS A 293 5.65 0.09 10.70
CA LYS A 293 5.99 0.79 11.93
C LYS A 293 5.77 2.27 11.72
N LEU A 294 4.83 2.82 12.48
CA LEU A 294 4.40 4.21 12.41
C LEU A 294 4.97 4.97 13.60
N TYR A 295 5.71 6.04 13.35
CA TYR A 295 6.40 6.81 14.38
C TYR A 295 5.66 8.11 14.71
N ASP A 296 5.94 8.70 15.87
CA ASP A 296 5.29 9.93 16.34
C ASP A 296 5.55 11.16 15.45
N ASP A 297 6.69 11.19 14.78
CA ASP A 297 7.10 12.25 13.84
C ASP A 297 6.50 12.11 12.42
N GLY A 298 5.70 11.05 12.18
CA GLY A 298 5.13 10.77 10.87
C GLY A 298 6.02 9.93 9.96
N THR A 299 7.22 9.52 10.40
CA THR A 299 8.04 8.55 9.69
C THR A 299 7.30 7.21 9.61
N VAL A 300 7.46 6.52 8.50
CA VAL A 300 6.90 5.18 8.24
C VAL A 300 8.01 4.25 7.79
N GLU A 301 8.05 3.05 8.38
CA GLU A 301 8.73 1.90 7.79
C GLU A 301 7.63 0.94 7.32
N ASN A 302 7.74 0.46 6.08
CA ASN A 302 6.83 -0.53 5.50
C ASN A 302 7.67 -1.67 4.93
N GLU A 303 7.66 -2.81 5.63
CA GLU A 303 8.51 -3.96 5.30
C GLU A 303 7.63 -5.12 4.83
N TYR A 304 7.97 -5.70 3.67
CA TYR A 304 7.28 -6.85 3.11
C TYR A 304 7.91 -8.16 3.61
N PHE A 305 7.07 -9.08 4.09
CA PHE A 305 7.46 -10.37 4.64
C PHE A 305 6.87 -11.49 3.76
N PRO A 306 7.70 -12.15 2.95
CA PRO A 306 7.32 -13.38 2.26
C PRO A 306 6.94 -14.48 3.26
N HIS A 307 5.98 -15.33 2.90
CA HIS A 307 5.67 -16.55 3.64
C HIS A 307 5.75 -17.79 2.75
N SER A 308 5.88 -18.95 3.39
CA SER A 308 5.99 -20.25 2.72
C SER A 308 4.82 -21.20 2.99
N TYR A 309 3.77 -20.70 3.66
CA TYR A 309 2.55 -21.47 3.92
C TYR A 309 1.84 -21.85 2.63
#